data_AF-A0A7C3LYY9-F1
#
_entry.id   AF-A0A7C3LYY9-F1
#
_cell.length_a   1.000
_cell.length_b   1.000
_cell.length_c   1.000
_cell.angle_alpha   90.00
_cell.angle_beta   90.00
_cell.angle_gamma   90.00
#
_symmetry.space_group_name_H-M   'P 1'
#
loop_
_entity.id
_entity.type
_entity.pdbx_description
1 polymer ?
#
loop_
_entity_poly.entity_id
_entity_poly.type
_entity_poly.pdbx_seq_one_letter_code
_entity_poly.pdbx_strand_id
1 'polypeptide(L)'
;EGRYAQASVAHLDYLAGLAREALGDMAGAKASFQRAAEPQPGFSPATYYQALALRKLGDEGAARKLLGVLRDHALQQLEAARKPGFATSVPQFVFYEEDPQKPHRVAYTYLLGLALLGLGQLDEAEKAFAEVLTLDINHLGAQEELRKLQNRRG
;
A
#
# COMPACT_ATOMS: atom_id res chain seq x y z
N GLU A 1 -12.95 21.32 14.34
CA GLU A 1 -13.19 21.06 12.90
C GLU A 1 -12.42 19.82 12.49
N GLY A 2 -13.15 18.72 12.23
CA GLY A 2 -12.58 17.39 12.09
C GLY A 2 -11.87 17.20 10.76
N ARG A 3 -10.54 17.33 10.76
CA ARG A 3 -9.69 16.79 9.70
C ARG A 3 -9.72 15.26 9.76
N TYR A 4 -10.79 14.66 9.26
CA TYR A 4 -10.69 13.35 8.61
C TYR A 4 -9.89 13.60 7.32
N ALA A 5 -8.60 13.86 7.49
CA ALA A 5 -7.70 14.25 6.43
C ALA A 5 -7.57 13.07 5.46
N GLN A 6 -8.27 13.17 4.33
CA GLN A 6 -7.93 12.48 3.07
C GLN A 6 -7.59 10.99 3.23
N ALA A 7 -8.35 10.26 4.06
CA ALA A 7 -8.31 8.80 4.02
C ALA A 7 -8.76 8.33 2.63
N SER A 8 -7.78 8.15 1.76
CA SER A 8 -7.74 7.54 0.42
C SER A 8 -8.97 7.72 -0.46
N VAL A 9 -9.28 8.95 -0.89
CA VAL A 9 -10.25 9.20 -1.98
C VAL A 9 -9.90 8.35 -3.21
N ALA A 10 -8.61 8.16 -3.50
CA ALA A 10 -8.17 7.33 -4.63
C ALA A 10 -8.62 5.86 -4.55
N HIS A 11 -8.64 5.24 -3.36
CA HIS A 11 -9.14 3.88 -3.22
C HIS A 11 -10.66 3.82 -3.49
N LEU A 12 -11.42 4.73 -2.89
CA LEU A 12 -12.87 4.78 -3.06
C LEU A 12 -13.27 5.09 -4.51
N ASP A 13 -12.60 6.04 -5.14
CA ASP A 13 -12.83 6.36 -6.55
C ASP A 13 -12.44 5.21 -7.47
N TYR A 14 -11.35 4.48 -7.16
CA TYR A 14 -10.97 3.30 -7.93
C TYR A 14 -12.05 2.20 -7.83
N LEU A 15 -12.54 1.90 -6.62
CA LEU A 15 -13.63 0.93 -6.43
C LEU A 15 -14.93 1.38 -7.10
N ALA A 16 -15.27 2.67 -7.02
CA ALA A 16 -16.42 3.24 -7.70
C ALA A 16 -16.29 3.11 -9.23
N GLY A 17 -15.07 3.28 -9.76
CA GLY A 17 -14.76 3.03 -11.17
C GLY A 17 -15.02 1.58 -11.57
N LEU A 18 -14.52 0.62 -10.79
CA LEU A 18 -14.77 -0.81 -11.02
C LEU A 18 -16.27 -1.16 -10.95
N ALA A 19 -17.00 -0.61 -9.98
CA ALA A 19 -18.43 -0.85 -9.84
C ALA A 19 -19.22 -0.33 -11.05
N ARG A 20 -18.90 0.87 -11.54
CA ARG A 20 -19.52 1.46 -12.74
C ARG A 20 -19.18 0.67 -14.00
N GLU A 21 -17.93 0.22 -14.14
CA GLU A 21 -17.50 -0.64 -15.24
C GLU A 21 -18.32 -1.95 -15.27
N ALA A 22 -18.52 -2.58 -14.10
CA ALA A 22 -19.35 -3.78 -13.97
C ALA A 22 -20.84 -3.54 -14.30
N LEU A 23 -21.33 -2.31 -14.10
CA LEU A 23 -22.69 -1.88 -14.46
C LEU A 23 -22.81 -1.43 -15.92
N GLY A 24 -21.73 -1.42 -16.70
CA GLY A 24 -21.70 -0.96 -18.09
C GLY A 24 -21.62 0.56 -18.27
N ASP A 25 -21.53 1.34 -17.19
CA ASP A 25 -21.34 2.79 -17.22
C ASP A 25 -19.85 3.13 -17.46
N MET A 26 -19.42 2.97 -18.71
CA MET A 26 -18.02 3.20 -19.10
C MET A 26 -17.60 4.66 -18.94
N ALA A 27 -18.52 5.60 -19.14
CA ALA A 27 -18.23 7.03 -19.00
C ALA A 27 -18.01 7.41 -17.53
N GLY A 28 -18.90 6.96 -16.64
CA GLY A 28 -18.77 7.19 -15.21
C GLY A 28 -17.61 6.41 -14.59
N ALA A 29 -17.28 5.22 -15.12
CA ALA A 29 -16.09 4.47 -14.72
C ALA A 29 -14.80 5.24 -15.04
N LYS A 30 -14.68 5.74 -16.28
CA LYS A 30 -13.55 6.56 -16.70
C LYS A 30 -13.40 7.81 -15.83
N ALA A 31 -14.50 8.51 -15.54
CA ALA A 31 -14.46 9.69 -14.68
C ALA A 31 -13.99 9.36 -13.25
N SER A 32 -14.38 8.19 -12.71
CA SER A 32 -13.88 7.72 -11.41
C SER A 32 -12.40 7.37 -11.44
N PHE A 33 -11.93 6.67 -12.47
CA PHE A 33 -10.50 6.38 -12.60
C PHE A 33 -9.66 7.65 -12.76
N GLN A 34 -10.17 8.68 -13.44
CA GLN A 34 -9.49 9.97 -13.53
C GLN A 34 -9.28 10.62 -12.16
N ARG A 35 -10.31 10.64 -11.31
CA ARG A 35 -10.17 11.15 -9.92
C ARG A 35 -9.21 10.29 -9.10
N ALA A 36 -9.29 8.97 -9.23
CA ALA A 36 -8.38 8.06 -8.53
C ALA A 36 -6.92 8.23 -8.98
N ALA A 37 -6.68 8.62 -10.22
CA ALA A 37 -5.35 8.86 -10.78
C ALA A 37 -4.72 10.21 -10.37
N GLU A 38 -5.47 11.08 -9.70
CA GLU A 38 -4.97 12.39 -9.25
C GLU A 38 -3.79 12.23 -8.27
N PRO A 39 -2.70 13.02 -8.43
CA PRO A 39 -1.56 12.99 -7.52
C PRO A 39 -1.97 13.31 -6.08
N GLN A 40 -1.53 12.46 -5.15
CA GLN A 40 -1.75 12.65 -3.71
C GLN A 40 -0.45 13.06 -3.01
N PRO A 41 -0.53 13.83 -1.91
CA PRO A 41 0.64 14.15 -1.10
C PRO A 41 1.14 12.90 -0.36
N GLY A 42 2.45 12.62 -0.50
CA GLY A 42 3.11 11.51 0.17
C GLY A 42 2.80 10.13 -0.42
N PHE A 43 3.49 9.12 0.10
CA PHE A 43 3.31 7.73 -0.31
C PHE A 43 2.46 6.98 0.71
N SER A 44 1.37 6.39 0.23
CA SER A 44 0.40 5.65 1.06
C SER A 44 -0.26 4.54 0.24
N PRO A 45 -1.14 3.71 0.83
CA PRO A 45 -1.89 2.73 0.06
C PRO A 45 -2.73 3.37 -1.07
N ALA A 46 -3.10 4.65 -0.95
CA ALA A 46 -3.77 5.39 -2.01
C ALA A 46 -2.94 5.49 -3.29
N THR A 47 -1.60 5.55 -3.18
CA THR A 47 -0.69 5.57 -4.33
C THR A 47 -0.76 4.28 -5.15
N TYR A 48 -1.01 3.13 -4.52
CA TYR A 48 -1.24 1.88 -5.24
C TYR A 48 -2.52 1.94 -6.08
N TYR A 49 -3.63 2.43 -5.52
CA TYR A 49 -4.89 2.61 -6.25
C TYR A 49 -4.78 3.67 -7.35
N GLN A 50 -3.99 4.72 -7.15
CA GLN A 50 -3.66 5.69 -8.18
C GLN A 50 -3.00 5.01 -9.39
N ALA A 51 -2.02 4.14 -9.14
CA ALA A 51 -1.37 3.38 -10.21
C ALA A 51 -2.35 2.43 -10.92
N LEU A 52 -3.22 1.73 -10.17
CA LEU A 52 -4.23 0.87 -10.78
C LEU A 52 -5.24 1.65 -11.63
N ALA A 53 -5.59 2.87 -11.21
CA ALA A 53 -6.46 3.75 -11.98
C ALA A 53 -5.78 4.22 -13.28
N LEU A 54 -4.49 4.57 -13.24
CA LEU A 54 -3.70 4.89 -14.44
C LEU A 54 -3.71 3.73 -15.45
N ARG A 55 -3.60 2.49 -14.97
CA ARG A 55 -3.73 1.30 -15.84
C ARG A 55 -5.10 1.18 -16.49
N LYS A 56 -6.16 1.41 -15.71
CA LYS A 56 -7.54 1.41 -16.23
C LYS A 56 -7.77 2.51 -17.26
N LEU A 57 -7.01 3.61 -17.19
CA LEU A 57 -7.00 4.68 -18.19
C LEU A 57 -6.08 4.41 -19.38
N GLY A 58 -5.37 3.28 -19.40
CA GLY A 58 -4.47 2.87 -20.49
C GLY A 58 -3.03 3.37 -20.35
N ASP A 59 -2.68 4.04 -19.25
CA ASP A 59 -1.32 4.55 -19.00
C ASP A 59 -0.49 3.59 -18.13
N GLU A 60 -0.13 2.45 -18.73
CA GLU A 60 0.70 1.43 -18.07
C GLU A 60 2.10 1.96 -17.73
N GLY A 61 2.64 2.89 -18.53
CA GLY A 61 3.96 3.49 -18.31
C GLY A 61 3.99 4.33 -17.04
N ALA A 62 3.03 5.23 -16.87
CA ALA A 62 2.90 6.02 -15.66
C ALA A 62 2.61 5.16 -14.43
N ALA A 63 1.76 4.14 -14.56
CA ALA A 63 1.47 3.21 -13.47
C ALA A 63 2.72 2.48 -12.97
N ARG A 64 3.52 1.90 -13.88
CA ARG A 64 4.78 1.21 -13.53
C ARG A 64 5.79 2.15 -12.89
N LYS A 65 5.92 3.36 -13.43
CA LYS A 65 6.82 4.38 -12.85
C LYS A 65 6.40 4.73 -11.43
N LEU A 66 5.11 5.00 -11.20
CA LEU A 66 4.59 5.36 -9.89
C LEU A 66 4.79 4.24 -8.86
N LEU A 67 4.51 2.99 -9.25
CA LEU A 67 4.74 1.82 -8.39
C LEU A 67 6.22 1.59 -8.09
N GLY A 68 7.10 1.82 -9.06
CA GLY A 68 8.55 1.77 -8.86
C GLY A 68 9.02 2.79 -7.81
N VAL A 69 8.55 4.04 -7.93
CA VAL A 69 8.85 5.08 -6.94
C VAL A 69 8.30 4.71 -5.55
N LEU A 70 7.07 4.17 -5.47
CA LEU A 70 6.48 3.71 -4.21
C LEU A 70 7.31 2.61 -3.55
N ARG A 71 7.76 1.62 -4.34
CA ARG A 71 8.63 0.53 -3.89
C ARG A 71 9.95 1.08 -3.34
N ASP A 72 10.62 1.93 -4.10
CA ASP A 72 11.94 2.46 -3.75
C ASP A 72 11.85 3.34 -2.48
N HIS A 73 10.78 4.13 -2.35
CA HIS A 73 10.50 4.89 -1.14
C HIS A 73 10.28 3.98 0.07
N ALA A 74 9.47 2.93 -0.05
CA ALA A 74 9.23 1.99 1.05
C ALA A 74 10.53 1.31 1.52
N LEU A 75 11.38 0.87 0.58
CA LEU A 75 12.69 0.29 0.89
C LEU A 75 13.59 1.29 1.62
N GLN A 76 13.66 2.53 1.17
CA GLN A 76 14.46 3.57 1.82
C GLN A 76 14.04 3.81 3.28
N GLN A 77 12.74 3.82 3.55
CA GLN A 77 12.22 4.01 4.91
C GLN A 77 12.55 2.81 5.80
N LEU A 78 12.36 1.59 5.31
CA LEU A 78 12.73 0.37 6.03
C LEU A 78 14.22 0.34 6.39
N GLU A 79 15.10 0.74 5.47
CA GLU A 79 16.54 0.81 5.71
C GLU A 79 16.93 1.93 6.68
N ALA A 80 16.24 3.08 6.65
CA ALA A 80 16.47 4.16 7.60
C ALA A 80 16.16 3.73 9.05
N ALA A 81 15.09 2.95 9.24
CA ALA A 81 14.68 2.42 10.54
C ALA A 81 15.64 1.35 11.12
N ARG A 82 16.53 0.77 10.29
CA ARG A 82 17.51 -0.25 10.72
C ARG A 82 18.78 0.31 11.36
N LYS A 83 19.07 1.62 11.27
CA LYS A 83 20.37 2.16 11.70
C LYS A 83 20.52 2.18 13.25
N PRO A 84 21.65 1.69 13.80
CA PRO A 84 21.85 1.39 15.23
C PRO A 84 21.92 2.59 16.20
N GLY A 85 21.66 3.82 15.75
CA GLY A 85 21.76 5.03 16.58
C GLY A 85 20.57 5.32 17.51
N PHE A 86 19.52 4.49 17.48
CA PHE A 86 18.32 4.63 18.32
C PHE A 86 18.33 3.74 19.58
N ALA A 87 19.37 2.93 19.78
CA ALA A 87 19.40 1.91 20.83
C ALA A 87 20.12 2.33 22.13
N THR A 88 20.51 3.60 22.29
CA THR A 88 21.28 4.03 23.47
C THR A 88 20.44 4.83 24.47
N SER A 89 20.27 4.19 25.63
CA SER A 89 19.84 4.66 26.96
C SER A 89 18.37 5.00 27.20
N VAL A 90 17.60 3.99 27.62
CA VAL A 90 16.54 4.19 28.63
C VAL A 90 16.75 3.16 29.76
N PRO A 91 16.86 3.58 31.04
CA PRO A 91 16.95 2.68 32.18
C PRO A 91 15.65 1.90 32.42
N GLN A 92 15.82 0.67 32.87
CA GLN A 92 14.83 -0.40 32.95
C GLN A 92 13.70 -0.15 33.96
N PHE A 93 12.47 0.06 33.47
CA PHE A 93 11.22 -0.30 34.15
C PHE A 93 10.32 -1.04 33.15
N VAL A 94 10.14 -2.34 33.38
CA VAL A 94 9.44 -3.25 32.46
C VAL A 94 7.93 -3.07 32.61
N PHE A 95 7.32 -2.33 31.69
CA PHE A 95 5.92 -2.46 31.32
C PHE A 95 5.83 -2.42 29.78
N TYR A 96 5.92 -3.60 29.15
CA TYR A 96 5.57 -3.86 27.75
C TYR A 96 5.98 -2.75 26.74
N GLU A 97 7.28 -2.51 26.58
CA GLU A 97 7.75 -1.63 25.51
C GLU A 97 7.61 -2.37 24.17
N GLU A 98 6.46 -2.21 23.52
CA GLU A 98 6.32 -2.53 22.11
C GLU A 98 7.45 -1.85 21.35
N ASP A 99 8.14 -2.60 20.50
CA ASP A 99 9.21 -2.07 19.66
C ASP A 99 8.69 -0.82 18.91
N PRO A 100 9.23 0.38 19.18
CA PRO A 100 8.67 1.62 18.66
C PRO A 100 8.77 1.73 17.13
N GLN A 101 9.60 0.90 16.50
CA GLN A 101 9.74 0.82 15.04
C GLN A 101 8.80 -0.22 14.42
N LYS A 102 8.05 -0.99 15.22
CA LYS A 102 7.13 -2.00 14.72
C LYS A 102 6.02 -1.39 13.84
N PRO A 103 5.29 -0.33 14.23
CA PRO A 103 4.26 0.26 13.35
C PRO A 103 4.84 0.80 12.05
N HIS A 104 6.06 1.37 12.11
CA HIS A 104 6.78 1.84 10.94
C HIS A 104 7.12 0.69 9.98
N ARG A 105 7.67 -0.42 10.50
CA ARG A 105 7.96 -1.62 9.69
C ARG A 105 6.67 -2.21 9.10
N VAL A 106 5.61 -2.35 9.87
CA VAL A 106 4.29 -2.81 9.37
C VAL A 106 3.83 -1.93 8.20
N ALA A 107 3.83 -0.61 8.37
CA ALA A 107 3.36 0.33 7.35
C ALA A 107 4.18 0.24 6.05
N TYR A 108 5.51 0.28 6.14
CA TYR A 108 6.36 0.31 4.95
C TYR A 108 6.55 -1.07 4.30
N THR A 109 6.56 -2.16 5.07
CA THR A 109 6.51 -3.52 4.49
C THR A 109 5.19 -3.74 3.75
N TYR A 110 4.07 -3.21 4.26
CA TYR A 110 2.80 -3.26 3.55
C TYR A 110 2.81 -2.44 2.25
N LEU A 111 3.33 -1.21 2.27
CA LEU A 111 3.50 -0.41 1.05
C LEU A 111 4.40 -1.07 0.01
N LEU A 112 5.48 -1.72 0.47
CA LEU A 112 6.36 -2.50 -0.38
C LEU A 112 5.58 -3.66 -1.03
N GLY A 113 4.80 -4.41 -0.26
CA GLY A 113 3.95 -5.50 -0.77
C GLY A 113 2.96 -5.02 -1.84
N LEU A 114 2.27 -3.90 -1.60
CA LEU A 114 1.35 -3.30 -2.59
C LEU A 114 2.08 -2.87 -3.88
N ALA A 115 3.26 -2.26 -3.75
CA ALA A 115 4.04 -1.84 -4.91
C ALA A 115 4.51 -3.04 -5.75
N LEU A 116 5.05 -4.08 -5.10
CA LEU A 116 5.47 -5.32 -5.74
C LEU A 116 4.31 -6.04 -6.42
N LEU A 117 3.15 -6.10 -5.74
CA LEU A 117 1.91 -6.65 -6.29
C LEU A 117 1.50 -5.91 -7.56
N GLY A 118 1.51 -4.58 -7.52
CA GLY A 118 1.24 -3.74 -8.68
C GLY A 118 2.23 -3.96 -9.81
N LEU A 119 3.51 -4.18 -9.52
CA LEU A 119 4.54 -4.44 -10.53
C LEU A 119 4.48 -5.86 -11.11
N GLY A 120 3.64 -6.75 -10.56
CA GLY A 120 3.54 -8.15 -10.95
C GLY A 120 4.62 -9.04 -10.36
N GLN A 121 5.35 -8.56 -9.34
CA GLN A 121 6.36 -9.31 -8.59
C GLN A 121 5.67 -10.11 -7.48
N LEU A 122 4.94 -11.15 -7.88
CA LEU A 122 3.95 -11.82 -7.02
C LEU A 122 4.60 -12.57 -5.84
N ASP A 123 5.73 -13.23 -6.06
CA ASP A 123 6.42 -13.99 -5.00
C ASP A 123 6.99 -13.05 -3.93
N GLU A 124 7.54 -11.90 -4.33
CA GLU A 124 8.03 -10.89 -3.41
C GLU A 124 6.89 -10.18 -2.67
N ALA A 125 5.77 -9.91 -3.36
CA ALA A 125 4.57 -9.35 -2.73
C ALA A 125 4.02 -10.28 -1.65
N GLU A 126 3.92 -11.58 -1.94
CA GLU A 126 3.48 -12.60 -0.99
C GLU A 126 4.38 -12.62 0.26
N LYS A 127 5.70 -12.61 0.09
CA LYS A 127 6.66 -12.55 1.20
C LYS A 127 6.46 -11.29 2.04
N ALA A 128 6.27 -10.13 1.41
CA ALA A 128 6.05 -8.87 2.11
C ALA A 128 4.74 -8.89 2.93
N PHE A 129 3.64 -9.38 2.37
CA PHE A 129 2.39 -9.50 3.12
C PHE A 129 2.47 -10.52 4.25
N ALA A 130 3.15 -11.65 4.05
CA ALA A 130 3.40 -12.61 5.10
C ALA A 130 4.22 -11.99 6.24
N GLU A 131 5.25 -11.20 5.94
CA GLU A 131 6.03 -10.45 6.94
C GLU A 131 5.18 -9.42 7.69
N VAL A 132 4.27 -8.71 7.01
CA VAL A 132 3.31 -7.83 7.70
C VAL A 132 2.50 -8.61 8.73
N LEU A 133 2.03 -9.82 8.40
CA LEU A 133 1.24 -10.65 9.31
C LEU A 133 2.05 -11.29 10.44
N THR A 134 3.37 -11.43 10.30
CA THR A 134 4.22 -11.84 11.45
C THR A 134 4.39 -10.70 12.45
N LEU A 135 4.37 -9.45 11.97
CA LEU A 135 4.46 -8.25 12.81
C LEU A 135 3.09 -7.88 13.40
N ASP A 136 2.04 -7.88 12.59
CA ASP A 136 0.68 -7.57 12.97
C ASP A 136 -0.30 -8.56 12.32
N ILE A 137 -0.65 -9.59 13.10
CA ILE A 137 -1.57 -10.64 12.66
C ILE A 137 -2.96 -10.12 12.29
N ASN A 138 -3.37 -8.95 12.81
CA ASN A 138 -4.70 -8.36 12.60
C ASN A 138 -4.74 -7.40 11.40
N HIS A 139 -3.66 -7.31 10.62
CA HIS A 139 -3.57 -6.38 9.50
C HIS A 139 -4.45 -6.82 8.30
N LEU A 140 -5.71 -6.38 8.30
CA LEU A 140 -6.75 -6.80 7.35
C LEU A 140 -6.33 -6.71 5.88
N GLY A 141 -5.73 -5.58 5.47
CA GLY A 141 -5.32 -5.42 4.06
C GLY A 141 -4.26 -6.42 3.61
N ALA A 142 -3.37 -6.86 4.52
CA ALA A 142 -2.36 -7.85 4.19
C ALA A 142 -2.95 -9.26 4.13
N GLN A 143 -3.89 -9.58 5.03
CA GLN A 143 -4.65 -10.84 4.98
C GLN A 143 -5.43 -10.96 3.67
N GLU A 144 -6.11 -9.89 3.24
CA GLU A 144 -6.90 -9.88 2.01
C GLU A 144 -6.03 -10.08 0.76
N GLU A 145 -4.94 -9.31 0.62
CA GLU A 145 -4.06 -9.43 -0.54
C GLU A 145 -3.33 -10.78 -0.59
N LEU A 146 -2.89 -11.30 0.55
CA LEU A 146 -2.26 -12.63 0.63
C LEU A 146 -3.25 -13.73 0.23
N ARG A 147 -4.50 -13.68 0.73
CA ARG A 147 -5.55 -14.62 0.35
C ARG A 147 -5.85 -14.57 -1.15
N LYS A 148 -5.93 -13.38 -1.74
CA LYS A 148 -6.15 -13.20 -3.19
C LYS A 148 -5.00 -13.81 -4.00
N LEU A 149 -3.75 -13.65 -3.56
CA LEU A 149 -2.57 -14.23 -4.23
C LEU A 149 -2.59 -15.76 -4.17
N GLN A 150 -2.87 -16.34 -3.01
CA GLN A 150 -2.95 -17.79 -2.84
C GLN A 150 -4.06 -18.42 -3.70
N ASN A 151 -5.22 -17.77 -3.76
CA ASN A 151 -6.34 -18.21 -4.59
C ASN A 151 -6.06 -18.17 -6.10
N ARG A 152 -5.07 -17.39 -6.56
CA ARG A 152 -4.68 -17.35 -7.99
C ARG A 152 -3.72 -18.47 -8.38
N ARG A 153 -3.12 -19.16 -7.39
CA ARG A 153 -2.12 -20.23 -7.60
C ARG A 153 -2.72 -21.64 -7.50
N GLY A 154 -3.90 -21.78 -6.88
CA GLY A 154 -4.66 -23.03 -6.80
C GLY A 154 -5.64 -23.16 -7.96
#